data_AF-A0A371HQL3-F1
#
_entry.id   AF-A0A371HQL3-F1
#
_cell.length_a   1.000
_cell.length_b   1.000
_cell.length_c   1.000
_cell.angle_alpha   90.00
_cell.angle_beta   90.00
_cell.angle_gamma   90.00
#
_symmetry.space_group_name_H-M   'P 1'
#
loop_
_entity.id
_entity.type
_entity.pdbx_description
1 polymer ?
#
loop_
_entity_poly.entity_id
_entity_poly.type
_entity_poly.pdbx_seq_one_letter_code
_entity_poly.pdbx_strand_id
1 'polypeptide(L)'
;MTSEFKAFLDATEHLCKTQQLAGNPASIITSTSSQGGGQETTTLTSITLLVHHGMIHEFGCVEEVKGGSPYGAGAYAGIERPTLLEMVQALQHDSYFTSITKQLKEATA
;
A
#
# COMPACT_ATOMS: atom_id res chain seq x y z
N MET A 1 -5.49 8.01 6.10
CA MET A 1 -6.12 6.68 6.32
C MET A 1 -7.40 6.84 7.11
N THR A 2 -8.27 5.83 7.14
CA THR A 2 -9.49 5.87 7.97
C THR A 2 -9.15 5.64 9.46
N SER A 3 -10.05 6.05 10.35
CA SER A 3 -9.85 5.89 11.80
C SER A 3 -9.79 4.41 12.22
N GLU A 4 -10.54 3.57 11.52
CA GLU A 4 -10.64 2.13 11.71
C GLU A 4 -9.32 1.46 11.37
N PHE A 5 -8.70 1.83 10.24
CA PHE A 5 -7.40 1.29 9.85
C PHE A 5 -6.29 1.76 10.80
N LYS A 6 -6.35 3.01 11.27
CA LYS A 6 -5.41 3.51 12.28
C LYS A 6 -5.52 2.73 13.59
N ALA A 7 -6.74 2.51 14.09
CA ALA A 7 -6.98 1.74 15.31
C ALA A 7 -6.48 0.29 15.20
N PHE A 8 -6.63 -0.33 14.02
CA PHE A 8 -6.07 -1.65 13.74
C PHE A 8 -4.53 -1.67 13.87
N LEU A 9 -3.83 -0.71 13.25
CA LEU A 9 -2.37 -0.61 13.34
C LEU A 9 -1.89 -0.23 14.76
N ASP A 10 -2.67 0.54 15.51
CA ASP A 10 -2.35 0.84 16.91
C ASP A 10 -2.41 -0.40 17.79
N ALA A 11 -3.35 -1.31 17.51
CA ALA A 11 -3.43 -2.60 18.21
C ALA A 11 -2.21 -3.49 17.95
N THR A 12 -1.36 -3.19 16.96
CA THR A 12 -0.14 -3.95 16.65
C THR A 12 1.13 -3.38 17.31
N GLU A 13 1.04 -2.39 18.21
CA GLU A 13 2.22 -1.76 18.85
C GLU A 13 3.19 -2.78 19.50
N HIS A 14 2.67 -3.86 20.09
CA HIS A 14 3.52 -4.92 20.66
C HIS A 14 4.45 -5.55 19.61
N LEU A 15 3.95 -5.79 18.38
CA LEU A 15 4.74 -6.35 17.29
C LEU A 15 5.85 -5.39 16.84
N CYS A 16 5.61 -4.07 16.93
CA CYS A 16 6.62 -3.05 16.70
C CYS A 16 7.74 -3.12 17.75
N LYS A 17 7.40 -3.26 19.03
CA LYS A 17 8.38 -3.36 20.13
C LYS A 17 9.28 -4.59 19.99
N THR A 18 8.73 -5.70 19.51
CA THR A 18 9.47 -6.94 19.30
C THR A 18 10.06 -7.08 17.90
N GLN A 19 9.87 -6.09 17.01
CA GLN A 19 10.31 -6.10 15.62
C GLN A 19 9.86 -7.36 14.84
N GLN A 20 8.70 -7.92 15.15
CA GLN A 20 8.22 -9.17 14.54
C GLN A 20 7.80 -9.02 13.07
N LEU A 21 7.56 -7.79 12.62
CA LEU A 21 7.21 -7.49 11.23
C LEU A 21 8.39 -6.91 10.44
N ALA A 22 9.57 -6.78 11.06
CA ALA A 22 10.72 -6.20 10.41
C ALA A 22 11.17 -7.06 9.22
N GLY A 23 11.45 -6.41 8.08
CA GLY A 23 11.84 -7.07 6.84
C GLY A 23 10.68 -7.68 6.04
N ASN A 24 9.46 -7.73 6.60
CA ASN A 24 8.30 -8.19 5.85
C ASN A 24 7.87 -7.13 4.83
N PRO A 25 7.55 -7.52 3.59
CA PRO A 25 7.03 -6.60 2.59
C PRO A 25 5.60 -6.17 2.94
N ALA A 26 5.26 -4.91 2.66
CA ALA A 26 3.94 -4.32 2.84
C ALA A 26 3.59 -3.35 1.72
N SER A 27 2.32 -3.38 1.31
CA SER A 27 1.75 -2.46 0.33
C SER A 27 0.46 -1.82 0.85
N ILE A 28 0.13 -0.64 0.31
CA ILE A 28 -1.09 0.11 0.60
C ILE A 28 -1.83 0.36 -0.70
N ILE A 29 -3.13 0.03 -0.69
CA ILE A 29 -4.07 0.35 -1.76
C ILE A 29 -5.10 1.33 -1.20
N THR A 30 -5.39 2.42 -1.92
CA THR A 30 -6.33 3.45 -1.46
C THR A 30 -7.50 3.66 -2.40
N SER A 31 -8.61 4.18 -1.86
CA SER A 31 -9.71 4.66 -2.67
C SER A 31 -10.20 6.01 -2.15
N THR A 32 -10.51 6.93 -3.07
CA THR A 32 -10.96 8.30 -2.75
C THR A 32 -11.95 8.75 -3.81
N SER A 33 -12.79 9.75 -3.53
CA SER A 33 -13.83 10.20 -4.46
C SER A 33 -13.33 11.05 -5.64
N SER A 34 -12.10 11.58 -5.59
CA SER A 34 -11.62 12.52 -6.61
C SER A 34 -10.10 12.58 -6.72
N GLN A 35 -9.61 13.08 -7.86
CA GLN A 35 -8.20 13.42 -8.04
C GLN A 35 -7.81 14.52 -7.05
N GLY A 36 -6.63 14.41 -6.43
CA GLY A 36 -6.22 15.32 -5.36
C GLY A 36 -6.99 15.15 -4.04
N GLY A 37 -7.94 14.21 -3.95
CA GLY A 37 -8.72 13.89 -2.74
C GLY A 37 -7.93 13.14 -1.65
N GLY A 38 -6.60 13.26 -1.65
CA GLY A 38 -5.72 12.66 -0.65
C GLY A 38 -5.28 11.23 -0.94
N GLN A 39 -5.27 10.77 -2.20
CA GLN A 39 -4.73 9.45 -2.58
C GLN A 39 -3.24 9.33 -2.22
N GLU A 40 -2.47 10.35 -2.57
CA GLU A 40 -1.04 10.43 -2.26
C GLU A 40 -0.81 10.58 -0.75
N THR A 41 -1.44 11.57 -0.12
CA THR A 41 -1.21 11.88 1.29
C THR A 41 -1.69 10.76 2.22
N THR A 42 -2.80 10.09 1.89
CA THR A 42 -3.27 8.92 2.65
C THR A 42 -2.25 7.80 2.62
N THR A 43 -1.69 7.53 1.44
CA THR A 43 -0.69 6.46 1.29
C THR A 43 0.61 6.86 1.98
N LEU A 44 1.11 8.07 1.73
CA LEU A 44 2.32 8.64 2.32
C LEU A 44 2.31 8.59 3.85
N THR A 45 1.20 9.02 4.47
CA THR A 45 1.05 8.97 5.93
C THR A 45 0.94 7.53 6.45
N SER A 46 0.39 6.61 5.68
CA SER A 46 0.32 5.18 6.06
C SER A 46 1.69 4.50 6.04
N ILE A 47 2.53 4.85 5.06
CA ILE A 47 3.90 4.31 4.95
C ILE A 47 4.72 4.59 6.20
N THR A 48 4.53 5.75 6.85
CA THR A 48 5.27 6.07 8.08
C THR A 48 5.06 5.03 9.20
N LEU A 49 3.85 4.45 9.30
CA LEU A 49 3.55 3.40 10.28
C LEU A 49 4.18 2.06 9.88
N LEU A 50 4.20 1.74 8.58
CA LEU A 50 4.88 0.53 8.07
C LEU A 50 6.39 0.59 8.36
N VAL A 51 6.99 1.76 8.13
CA VAL A 51 8.42 2.00 8.42
C VAL A 51 8.71 1.88 9.91
N HIS A 52 7.82 2.38 10.78
CA HIS A 52 7.94 2.17 12.23
C HIS A 52 7.95 0.68 12.62
N HIS A 53 7.19 -0.15 11.91
CA HIS A 53 7.21 -1.60 12.07
C HIS A 53 8.42 -2.31 11.45
N GLY A 54 9.32 -1.57 10.77
CA GLY A 54 10.47 -2.12 10.06
C GLY A 54 10.12 -2.84 8.76
N MET A 55 8.92 -2.62 8.22
CA MET A 55 8.44 -3.27 7.00
C MET A 55 9.03 -2.62 5.75
N ILE A 56 9.16 -3.41 4.68
CA ILE A 56 9.67 -2.95 3.38
C ILE A 56 8.48 -2.56 2.51
N HIS A 57 8.48 -1.35 1.96
CA HIS A 57 7.42 -0.86 1.08
C HIS A 57 7.98 -0.49 -0.30
N GLU A 58 7.31 -0.93 -1.35
CA GLU A 58 7.66 -0.65 -2.74
C GLU A 58 6.94 0.56 -3.34
N PHE A 59 7.63 1.27 -4.24
CA PHE A 59 7.12 2.42 -4.96
C PHE A 59 6.98 2.10 -6.45
N GLY A 60 5.99 2.72 -7.11
CA GLY A 60 5.71 2.57 -8.54
C GLY A 60 5.85 3.87 -9.32
N CYS A 61 5.45 3.83 -10.59
CA CYS A 61 5.33 4.99 -11.47
C CYS A 61 3.88 5.19 -11.91
N VAL A 62 3.48 6.44 -12.15
CA VAL A 62 2.20 6.79 -12.79
C VAL A 62 2.48 7.45 -14.14
N GLU A 63 1.95 6.85 -15.20
CA GLU A 63 2.09 7.37 -16.57
C GLU A 63 0.82 8.07 -17.06
N GLU A 64 -0.33 7.79 -16.43
CA GLU A 64 -1.64 8.29 -16.83
C GLU A 64 -2.47 8.70 -15.59
N VAL A 65 -3.45 9.58 -15.80
CA VAL A 65 -4.38 10.02 -14.75
C VAL A 65 -5.36 8.89 -14.42
N LYS A 66 -5.27 8.37 -13.20
CA LYS A 66 -6.08 7.27 -12.66
C LYS A 66 -6.10 7.34 -11.13
N GLY A 67 -6.82 6.43 -10.49
CA GLY A 67 -6.71 6.24 -9.04
C GLY A 67 -5.33 5.69 -8.63
N GLY A 68 -4.86 6.10 -7.45
CA GLY A 68 -3.56 5.71 -6.90
C GLY A 68 -2.47 6.75 -7.15
N SER A 69 -1.23 6.37 -6.87
CA SER A 69 -0.05 7.24 -6.95
C SER A 69 1.24 6.41 -7.05
N PRO A 70 2.43 7.02 -7.22
CA PRO A 70 3.70 6.31 -7.03
C PRO A 70 3.83 5.61 -5.69
N TYR A 71 3.09 6.05 -4.67
CA TYR A 71 3.11 5.46 -3.32
C TYR A 71 2.25 4.20 -3.19
N GLY A 72 1.41 3.87 -4.17
CA GLY A 72 0.55 2.69 -4.11
C GLY A 72 -0.62 2.73 -5.08
N ALA A 73 -1.17 1.55 -5.39
CA ALA A 73 -2.34 1.44 -6.24
C ALA A 73 -3.59 2.07 -5.62
N GLY A 74 -4.57 2.41 -6.46
CA GLY A 74 -5.83 2.91 -5.95
C GLY A 74 -6.92 3.04 -7.00
N ALA A 75 -8.11 3.43 -6.55
CA ALA A 75 -9.26 3.62 -7.42
C ALA A 75 -10.13 4.81 -6.99
N TYR A 76 -10.76 5.49 -7.94
CA TYR A 76 -11.78 6.48 -7.64
C TYR A 76 -13.08 5.82 -7.15
N ALA A 77 -13.57 6.24 -5.97
CA ALA A 77 -14.84 5.82 -5.41
C ALA A 77 -16.01 6.55 -6.09
N GLY A 78 -17.21 5.97 -6.03
CA GLY A 78 -18.45 6.57 -6.56
C GLY A 78 -18.90 6.03 -7.91
N ILE A 79 -18.08 5.17 -8.53
CA ILE A 79 -18.48 4.29 -9.64
C ILE A 79 -18.68 2.87 -9.11
N GLU A 80 -19.61 2.12 -9.70
CA GLU A 80 -19.97 0.77 -9.23
C GLU A 80 -18.77 -0.20 -9.25
N ARG A 81 -17.82 0.01 -10.18
CA ARG A 81 -16.61 -0.79 -10.34
C ARG A 81 -15.43 0.08 -10.74
N PRO A 82 -14.19 -0.25 -10.29
CA PRO A 82 -12.97 0.37 -10.80
C PRO A 82 -12.88 0.29 -12.32
N THR A 83 -12.21 1.25 -12.92
CA THR A 83 -11.91 1.25 -14.36
C THR A 83 -10.95 0.11 -14.71
N LEU A 84 -10.91 -0.28 -15.99
CA LEU A 84 -9.96 -1.28 -16.48
C LEU A 84 -8.50 -0.89 -16.16
N LEU A 85 -8.19 0.40 -16.25
CA LEU A 85 -6.86 0.93 -15.97
C LEU A 85 -6.45 0.75 -14.50
N GLU A 86 -7.37 1.00 -13.56
CA GLU A 86 -7.16 0.79 -12.13
C GLU A 86 -7.05 -0.70 -11.79
N MET A 87 -7.83 -1.56 -12.46
CA MET A 87 -7.72 -3.02 -12.31
C MET A 87 -6.36 -3.54 -12.80
N VAL A 88 -5.91 -3.11 -13.98
CA VAL A 88 -4.60 -3.48 -14.52
C VAL A 88 -3.47 -3.02 -13.61
N GLN A 89 -3.56 -1.79 -13.07
CA GLN A 89 -2.60 -1.31 -12.09
C GLN A 89 -2.55 -2.18 -10.84
N ALA A 90 -3.71 -2.55 -10.28
CA ALA A 90 -3.76 -3.40 -9.10
C ALA A 90 -3.13 -4.79 -9.37
N LEU A 91 -3.36 -5.37 -10.55
CA LEU A 91 -2.75 -6.64 -10.96
C LEU A 91 -1.23 -6.53 -11.15
N GLN A 92 -0.76 -5.43 -11.75
CA GLN A 92 0.67 -5.15 -11.87
C GLN A 92 1.30 -4.98 -10.49
N HIS A 93 0.66 -4.20 -9.61
CA HIS A 93 1.07 -4.00 -8.22
C HIS A 93 1.25 -5.35 -7.51
N ASP A 94 0.24 -6.21 -7.56
CA ASP A 94 0.26 -7.54 -6.93
C ASP A 94 1.37 -8.44 -7.50
N SER A 95 1.58 -8.40 -8.82
CA SER A 95 2.64 -9.16 -9.49
C SER A 95 4.04 -8.73 -9.02
N TYR A 96 4.28 -7.43 -8.89
CA TYR A 96 5.55 -6.91 -8.36
C TYR A 96 5.73 -7.25 -6.88
N PHE A 97 4.70 -7.03 -6.06
CA PHE A 97 4.72 -7.33 -4.63
C PHE A 97 5.02 -8.81 -4.36
N THR A 98 4.35 -9.70 -5.10
CA THR A 98 4.56 -11.16 -5.00
C THR A 98 5.98 -11.55 -5.42
N SER A 99 6.51 -10.95 -6.49
CA SER A 99 7.89 -11.19 -6.93
C SER A 99 8.91 -10.79 -5.87
N ILE A 100 8.76 -9.61 -5.25
CA ILE A 100 9.64 -9.14 -4.18
C ILE A 100 9.52 -10.07 -2.97
N THR A 101 8.30 -10.40 -2.55
CA THR A 101 8.05 -11.30 -1.42
C THR A 101 8.71 -12.66 -1.63
N LYS A 102 8.61 -13.22 -2.83
CA LYS A 102 9.25 -14.48 -3.20
C LYS A 102 10.78 -14.38 -3.09
N GLN A 103 11.38 -13.34 -3.67
CA GLN A 103 12.82 -13.12 -3.62
C GLN A 103 13.33 -12.97 -2.18
N LEU A 104 12.62 -12.20 -1.34
CA LEU A 104 12.96 -12.05 0.08
C LEU A 104 12.91 -13.39 0.81
N LYS A 105 11.83 -14.17 0.60
CA LYS A 105 11.69 -15.49 1.20
C LYS A 105 12.84 -16.42 0.81
N GLU A 106 13.21 -16.46 -0.47
CA GLU A 106 14.31 -17.28 -0.99
C GLU A 106 15.68 -16.82 -0.46
N ALA A 107 15.89 -15.51 -0.27
CA ALA A 107 17.13 -14.98 0.28
C ALA A 107 17.31 -15.25 1.79
N THR A 108 16.20 -15.48 2.51
CA THR A 108 16.20 -15.78 3.95
C THR A 108 16.14 -17.26 4.30
N ALA A 109 15.97 -18.14 3.30
CA ALA A 109 15.90 -19.60 3.44
C ALA A 109 17.28 -20.25 3.32
#